data_AF-A0A1F0UHG3-F1
#
_entry.id   AF-A0A1F0UHG3-F1
#
_cell.length_a   1.000
_cell.length_b   1.000
_cell.length_c   1.000
_cell.angle_alpha   90.00
_cell.angle_beta   90.00
_cell.angle_gamma   90.00
#
_symmetry.space_group_name_H-M   'P 1'
#
loop_
_entity.id
_entity.type
_entity.pdbx_description
1 polymer ?
#
loop_
_entity_poly.entity_id
_entity_poly.type
_entity_poly.pdbx_seq_one_letter_code
_entity_poly.pdbx_strand_id
1 'polypeptide(L)'
;MFCQKVKKDLYITIADCGKTIYGSYVDTNKYINEIGTNEAEALRIANEGYSTKDRPDAENRGYGISKSREMIVNGLRGAFFMLSGTAFYRHDENGIVPANIPEEYRWNGTIILVKVLFSFLKSAFSRHDYVRAS
;
A
#
# COMPACT_ATOMS: atom_id res chain seq x y z
N MET A 1 -10.45 2.76 -11.36
CA MET A 1 -10.62 1.60 -10.47
C MET A 1 -11.24 0.46 -11.26
N PHE A 2 -10.70 -0.75 -11.15
CA PHE A 2 -11.22 -1.96 -11.77
C PHE A 2 -11.40 -3.04 -10.70
N CYS A 3 -12.44 -3.86 -10.82
CA CYS A 3 -12.75 -4.91 -9.86
C CYS A 3 -13.28 -6.15 -10.59
N GLN A 4 -12.71 -7.31 -10.31
CA GLN A 4 -13.09 -8.57 -10.93
C GLN A 4 -13.07 -9.71 -9.94
N LYS A 5 -14.16 -10.49 -9.91
CA LYS A 5 -14.20 -11.77 -9.22
C LYS A 5 -13.64 -12.87 -10.14
N VAL A 6 -12.66 -13.61 -9.66
CA VAL A 6 -12.09 -14.78 -10.34
C VAL A 6 -12.16 -15.97 -9.38
N LYS A 7 -13.02 -16.95 -9.69
CA LYS A 7 -13.32 -18.09 -8.80
C LYS A 7 -13.75 -17.62 -7.40
N LYS A 8 -12.94 -17.90 -6.38
CA LYS A 8 -13.18 -17.54 -4.97
C LYS A 8 -12.50 -16.23 -4.55
N ASP A 9 -11.76 -15.60 -5.44
CA ASP A 9 -10.98 -14.39 -5.15
C ASP A 9 -11.65 -13.16 -5.78
N LEU A 10 -11.57 -12.03 -5.09
CA LEU A 10 -11.91 -10.72 -5.61
C LEU A 10 -10.62 -9.93 -5.80
N TYR A 11 -10.37 -9.47 -7.03
CA TYR A 11 -9.25 -8.62 -7.37
C TYR A 11 -9.75 -7.19 -7.54
N ILE A 12 -9.11 -6.25 -6.83
CA ILE A 12 -9.38 -4.81 -6.92
C ILE A 12 -8.10 -4.13 -7.35
N THR A 13 -8.17 -3.35 -8.42
CA THR A 13 -7.05 -2.56 -8.93
C THR A 13 -7.41 -1.08 -8.89
N ILE A 14 -6.58 -0.30 -8.21
CA ILE A 14 -6.64 1.16 -8.17
C ILE A 14 -5.36 1.65 -8.82
N ALA A 15 -5.49 2.54 -9.79
CA ALA A 15 -4.34 3.11 -10.49
C ALA A 15 -4.57 4.61 -10.64
N ASP A 16 -3.50 5.37 -10.47
CA ASP A 16 -3.43 6.80 -10.72
C ASP A 16 -2.11 7.14 -11.44
N CYS A 17 -2.06 8.36 -12.00
CA CYS A 17 -0.89 8.93 -12.67
C CYS A 17 -0.34 10.15 -11.92
N GLY A 18 -0.43 10.15 -10.58
CA GLY A 18 0.00 11.26 -9.73
C GLY A 18 1.51 11.30 -9.50
N LYS A 19 1.92 12.11 -8.50
CA LYS A 19 3.30 12.06 -7.99
C LYS A 19 3.53 10.65 -7.41
N THR A 20 4.60 9.97 -7.83
CA THR A 20 4.97 8.65 -7.28
C THR A 20 5.15 8.75 -5.75
N ILE A 21 5.16 7.61 -5.06
CA ILE A 21 5.41 7.59 -3.62
C ILE A 21 6.78 8.22 -3.31
N TYR A 22 7.83 7.80 -4.02
CA TYR A 22 9.16 8.41 -3.93
C TYR A 22 9.12 9.91 -4.24
N GLY A 23 8.49 10.30 -5.36
CA GLY A 23 8.36 11.70 -5.76
C GLY A 23 7.66 12.56 -4.71
N SER A 24 6.72 11.98 -3.95
CA SER A 24 6.03 12.66 -2.85
C SER A 24 6.96 12.95 -1.66
N TYR A 25 7.90 12.06 -1.34
CA TYR A 25 8.92 12.32 -0.31
C TYR A 25 9.91 13.38 -0.76
N VAL A 26 10.40 13.29 -2.01
CA VAL A 26 11.30 14.29 -2.62
C VAL A 26 10.67 15.68 -2.60
N ASP A 27 9.42 15.79 -3.05
CA ASP A 27 8.67 17.05 -3.11
C ASP A 27 8.47 17.70 -1.73
N THR A 28 8.33 16.89 -0.68
CA THR A 28 8.11 17.36 0.70
C THR A 28 9.40 17.44 1.53
N ASN A 29 10.54 17.04 0.95
CA ASN A 29 11.84 16.94 1.62
C ASN A 29 11.79 16.13 2.94
N LYS A 30 10.99 15.06 2.98
CA LYS A 30 10.80 14.21 4.17
C LYS A 30 11.49 12.86 4.00
N TYR A 31 12.15 12.40 5.06
CA TYR A 31 12.85 11.09 5.12
C TYR A 31 13.91 10.88 4.02
N ILE A 32 14.36 11.95 3.34
CA ILE A 32 15.29 11.86 2.20
C ILE A 32 16.62 11.21 2.58
N ASN A 33 17.10 11.44 3.80
CA ASN A 33 18.32 10.81 4.30
C ASN A 33 18.18 9.30 4.50
N GLU A 34 16.97 8.81 4.80
CA GLU A 34 16.68 7.39 4.99
C GLU A 34 16.43 6.71 3.64
N ILE A 35 15.64 7.35 2.76
CA ILE A 35 15.26 6.81 1.45
C ILE A 35 16.42 6.85 0.44
N GLY A 36 17.16 7.96 0.41
CA GLY A 36 18.16 8.24 -0.62
C GLY A 36 17.56 8.17 -2.04
N THR A 37 18.16 7.34 -2.89
CA THR A 37 17.72 7.07 -4.27
C THR A 37 16.99 5.73 -4.42
N ASN A 38 16.65 5.07 -3.31
CA ASN A 38 16.03 3.75 -3.31
C ASN A 38 14.50 3.90 -3.27
N GLU A 39 13.84 3.83 -4.43
CA GLU A 39 12.38 3.96 -4.50
C GLU A 39 11.64 2.83 -3.73
N ALA A 40 12.22 1.63 -3.64
CA ALA A 40 11.69 0.55 -2.82
C ALA A 40 11.71 0.87 -1.32
N GLU A 41 12.68 1.65 -0.87
CA GLU A 41 12.74 2.13 0.51
C GLU A 41 11.63 3.15 0.79
N ALA A 42 11.36 4.04 -0.17
CA ALA A 42 10.20 4.94 -0.09
C ALA A 42 8.89 4.16 0.05
N LEU A 43 8.73 3.04 -0.68
CA LEU A 43 7.57 2.17 -0.52
C LEU A 43 7.54 1.47 0.83
N ARG A 44 8.68 1.01 1.36
CA ARG A 44 8.78 0.37 2.68
C ARG A 44 8.25 1.32 3.76
N ILE A 45 8.82 2.51 3.88
CA ILE A 45 8.46 3.46 4.94
C ILE A 45 7.03 3.98 4.79
N ALA A 46 6.53 4.19 3.56
CA ALA A 46 5.15 4.59 3.31
C ALA A 46 4.16 3.53 3.82
N ASN A 47 4.50 2.26 3.61
CA ASN A 47 3.71 1.13 4.08
C ASN A 47 3.89 0.87 5.59
N GLU A 48 4.91 1.42 6.24
CA GLU A 48 5.07 1.41 7.71
C GLU A 48 4.33 2.54 8.42
N GLY A 49 3.79 3.50 7.66
CA GLY A 49 2.94 4.58 8.19
C GLY A 49 3.60 5.96 8.21
N TYR A 50 4.84 6.09 7.72
CA TYR A 50 5.54 7.37 7.63
C TYR A 50 4.97 8.21 6.48
N SER A 51 4.05 9.12 6.77
CA SER A 51 3.32 9.92 5.76
C SER A 51 4.05 11.22 5.39
N THR A 52 3.91 11.66 4.14
CA THR A 52 4.47 12.93 3.63
C THR A 52 3.64 14.16 4.00
N LYS A 53 2.39 14.02 4.47
CA LYS A 53 1.50 15.16 4.76
C LYS A 53 1.82 15.80 6.11
N ASP A 54 2.17 17.09 6.12
CA ASP A 54 2.22 17.90 7.34
C ASP A 54 0.80 18.13 7.87
N ARG A 55 0.43 17.41 8.93
CA ARG A 55 -0.62 17.93 9.82
C ARG A 55 -0.07 17.89 11.24
N PRO A 56 -0.28 18.94 12.06
CA PRO A 56 0.17 18.98 13.46
C PRO A 56 -0.28 17.76 14.28
N ASP A 57 -1.38 17.11 13.86
CA ASP A 57 -1.93 15.91 14.50
C ASP A 57 -1.82 14.64 13.62
N ALA A 58 -1.09 14.68 12.49
CA ALA A 58 -1.02 13.57 11.52
C ALA A 58 -0.04 12.47 11.88
N GLU A 59 0.98 12.73 12.71
CA GLU A 59 1.88 11.68 13.17
C GLU A 59 1.13 10.55 13.92
N ASN A 60 -0.06 10.84 14.46
CA ASN A 60 -0.93 9.86 15.12
C ASN A 60 -2.18 9.43 14.31
N ARG A 61 -2.33 9.86 13.04
CA ARG A 61 -3.52 9.59 12.21
C ARG A 61 -3.24 8.97 10.83
N GLY A 62 -1.98 8.65 10.51
CA GLY A 62 -1.54 8.09 9.23
C GLY A 62 -1.71 6.57 9.05
N TYR A 63 -2.87 6.02 9.40
CA TYR A 63 -3.12 4.57 9.33
C TYR A 63 -3.65 4.06 7.97
N GLY A 64 -3.73 4.92 6.95
CA GLY A 64 -4.47 4.64 5.71
C GLY A 64 -4.00 3.38 4.98
N ILE A 65 -2.77 3.40 4.45
CA ILE A 65 -2.25 2.28 3.65
C ILE A 65 -1.82 1.11 4.56
N SER A 66 -1.13 1.39 5.66
CA SER A 66 -0.62 0.36 6.58
C SER A 66 -1.73 -0.49 7.21
N LYS A 67 -2.81 0.12 7.74
CA LYS A 67 -3.95 -0.63 8.29
C LYS A 67 -4.80 -1.28 7.22
N SER A 68 -5.03 -0.62 6.09
CA SER A 68 -5.76 -1.25 4.99
C SER A 68 -5.06 -2.51 4.52
N ARG A 69 -3.72 -2.47 4.36
CA ARG A 69 -2.89 -3.63 4.03
C ARG A 69 -2.97 -4.71 5.12
N GLU A 70 -2.81 -4.37 6.40
CA GLU A 70 -2.94 -5.34 7.51
C GLU A 70 -4.32 -6.01 7.52
N MET A 71 -5.38 -5.24 7.32
CA MET A 71 -6.75 -5.74 7.21
C MET A 71 -6.90 -6.73 6.06
N ILE A 72 -6.35 -6.40 4.89
CA ILE A 72 -6.37 -7.26 3.70
C ILE A 72 -5.62 -8.56 3.96
N VAL A 73 -4.37 -8.49 4.40
CA VAL A 73 -3.49 -9.66 4.48
C VAL A 73 -3.78 -10.49 5.73
N ASN A 74 -3.82 -9.87 6.91
CA ASN A 74 -3.99 -10.59 8.17
C ASN A 74 -5.46 -10.88 8.47
N GLY A 75 -6.34 -9.91 8.19
CA GLY A 75 -7.77 -10.04 8.48
C GLY A 75 -8.52 -10.86 7.43
N LEU A 76 -8.33 -10.55 6.15
CA LEU A 76 -9.06 -11.19 5.05
C LEU A 76 -8.27 -12.30 4.35
N ARG A 77 -7.06 -12.63 4.84
CA ARG A 77 -6.15 -13.62 4.25
C ARG A 77 -5.89 -13.38 2.76
N GLY A 78 -5.88 -12.11 2.39
CA GLY A 78 -5.69 -11.62 1.05
C GLY A 78 -4.22 -11.40 0.69
N ALA A 79 -4.00 -10.66 -0.38
CA ALA A 79 -2.67 -10.17 -0.77
C ALA A 79 -2.76 -8.71 -1.20
N PHE A 80 -1.68 -7.97 -0.97
CA PHE A 80 -1.54 -6.56 -1.28
C PHE A 80 -0.29 -6.37 -2.14
N PHE A 81 -0.43 -5.60 -3.21
CA PHE A 81 0.67 -5.22 -4.09
C PHE A 81 0.54 -3.74 -4.43
N MET A 82 1.66 -3.02 -4.38
CA MET A 82 1.78 -1.63 -4.77
C MET A 82 2.95 -1.48 -5.72
N LEU A 83 2.75 -0.82 -6.85
CA LEU A 83 3.80 -0.39 -7.79
C LEU A 83 3.76 1.13 -7.87
N SER A 84 4.89 1.79 -7.69
CA SER A 84 5.01 3.24 -7.89
C SER A 84 6.43 3.57 -8.34
N GLY A 85 6.55 4.33 -9.43
CA GLY A 85 7.84 4.54 -10.08
C GLY A 85 8.44 3.22 -10.56
N THR A 86 9.67 2.97 -10.15
CA THR A 86 10.50 1.79 -10.44
C THR A 86 10.63 0.87 -9.24
N ALA A 87 9.64 0.88 -8.34
CA ALA A 87 9.63 -0.04 -7.22
C ALA A 87 8.25 -0.65 -7.00
N PHE A 88 8.24 -1.87 -6.48
CA PHE A 88 7.05 -2.49 -5.94
C PHE A 88 7.21 -2.86 -4.47
N TYR A 89 6.06 -2.99 -3.80
CA TYR A 89 5.90 -3.53 -2.47
C TYR A 89 4.81 -4.59 -2.53
N ARG A 90 5.12 -5.83 -2.12
CA ARG A 90 4.12 -6.88 -1.95
C ARG A 90 4.04 -7.34 -0.51
N HIS A 91 2.83 -7.69 -0.08
CA HIS A 91 2.56 -8.33 1.19
C HIS A 91 1.52 -9.43 0.98
N ASP A 92 1.93 -10.66 1.23
CA ASP A 92 1.07 -11.85 1.21
C ASP A 92 1.41 -12.76 2.40
N GLU A 93 0.89 -13.99 2.41
CA GLU A 93 1.13 -14.96 3.50
C GLU A 93 2.61 -15.34 3.70
N ASN A 94 3.48 -15.10 2.70
CA ASN A 94 4.92 -15.33 2.78
C ASN A 94 5.70 -14.12 3.30
N GLY A 95 5.00 -13.03 3.65
CA GLY A 95 5.58 -11.83 4.21
C GLY A 95 5.69 -10.67 3.21
N ILE A 96 6.59 -9.74 3.54
CA ILE A 96 6.72 -8.44 2.88
C ILE A 96 7.96 -8.43 1.99
N VAL A 97 7.82 -7.96 0.75
CA VAL A 97 8.94 -7.79 -0.18
C VAL A 97 8.82 -6.43 -0.89
N PRO A 98 9.63 -5.43 -0.50
CA PRO A 98 9.91 -4.26 -1.31
C PRO A 98 11.08 -4.54 -2.27
N ALA A 99 10.99 -4.11 -3.53
CA ALA A 99 12.08 -4.24 -4.48
C ALA A 99 12.03 -3.17 -5.58
N ASN A 100 13.21 -2.76 -6.05
CA ASN A 100 13.32 -1.97 -7.28
C ASN A 100 13.22 -2.88 -8.49
N ILE A 101 12.74 -2.32 -9.59
CA ILE A 101 12.63 -2.96 -10.91
C ILE A 101 13.32 -2.08 -11.96
N PRO A 102 13.64 -2.65 -13.15
CA PRO A 102 14.25 -1.89 -14.22
C PRO A 102 13.43 -0.68 -14.66
N GLU A 103 14.11 0.38 -15.11
CA GLU A 103 13.51 1.66 -15.51
C GLU A 103 12.50 1.52 -16.66
N GLU A 104 12.68 0.53 -17.55
CA GLU A 104 11.70 0.25 -18.62
C GLU A 104 10.30 -0.14 -18.12
N TYR A 105 10.17 -0.52 -16.85
CA TYR A 105 8.90 -0.86 -16.22
C TYR A 105 8.35 0.25 -15.31
N ARG A 106 8.90 1.47 -15.38
CA ARG A 106 8.46 2.60 -14.56
C ARG A 106 6.97 2.87 -14.75
N TRP A 107 6.26 3.02 -13.63
CA TRP A 107 4.91 3.59 -13.59
C TRP A 107 4.94 4.99 -12.98
N ASN A 108 4.62 6.02 -13.79
CA ASN A 108 4.52 7.41 -13.34
C ASN A 108 3.20 7.67 -12.60
N GLY A 109 3.11 7.14 -11.38
CA GLY A 109 1.95 7.24 -10.49
C GLY A 109 1.98 6.13 -9.44
N THR A 110 0.82 5.64 -9.02
CA THR A 110 0.72 4.44 -8.17
C THR A 110 -0.32 3.46 -8.70
N ILE A 111 0.01 2.17 -8.70
CA ILE A 111 -0.92 1.05 -8.88
C ILE A 111 -0.99 0.28 -7.58
N ILE A 112 -2.21 0.07 -7.06
CA ILE A 112 -2.49 -0.83 -5.95
C ILE A 112 -3.34 -1.98 -6.49
N LEU A 113 -2.87 -3.20 -6.27
CA LEU A 113 -3.61 -4.43 -6.51
C LEU A 113 -3.89 -5.11 -5.17
N VAL A 114 -5.16 -5.39 -4.93
CA VAL A 114 -5.65 -6.09 -3.75
C VAL A 114 -6.32 -7.38 -4.20
N LYS A 115 -5.95 -8.49 -3.56
CA LYS A 115 -6.68 -9.76 -3.62
C LYS A 115 -7.36 -10.00 -2.29
N VAL A 116 -8.65 -10.33 -2.33
CA VAL A 116 -9.45 -10.69 -1.15
C VAL A 116 -10.08 -12.06 -1.36
N LEU A 117 -10.03 -12.93 -0.36
CA LEU A 117 -10.76 -14.20 -0.37
C LEU A 117 -12.24 -13.95 -0.09
N PHE A 118 -13.10 -14.22 -1.09
CA PHE A 118 -14.54 -13.94 -1.01
C PHE A 118 -15.25 -14.77 0.07
N SER A 119 -14.70 -15.92 0.47
CA SER A 119 -15.21 -16.73 1.58
C SER A 119 -15.07 -16.03 2.94
N PHE A 120 -13.99 -15.26 3.15
CA PHE A 120 -13.74 -14.55 4.41
C PHE A 120 -14.58 -13.28 4.54
N LEU A 121 -15.07 -12.73 3.44
CA LEU A 121 -16.05 -11.65 3.45
C LEU A 121 -17.43 -12.08 3.98
N LYS A 122 -17.73 -13.39 3.98
CA LYS A 122 -19.02 -13.94 4.43
C LYS A 122 -19.02 -14.42 5.88
N SER A 123 -17.87 -14.84 6.41
CA SER A 123 -17.68 -15.09 7.84
C SER A 123 -17.53 -13.76 8.58
N ALA A 124 -18.03 -13.65 9.81
CA ALA A 124 -18.08 -12.43 10.60
C ALA A 124 -16.70 -11.76 10.78
N PHE A 125 -16.30 -10.96 9.80
CA PHE A 125 -15.17 -10.05 9.88
C PHE A 125 -15.56 -8.93 10.85
N SER A 126 -15.00 -8.93 12.06
CA SER A 126 -15.19 -7.81 12.99
C SER A 126 -14.35 -6.63 12.51
N ARG A 127 -15.01 -5.67 11.85
CA ARG A 127 -14.38 -4.41 11.40
C ARG A 127 -13.79 -3.58 12.55
N HIS A 128 -14.19 -3.84 13.80
CA HIS A 128 -13.84 -3.04 14.97
C HIS A 128 -12.34 -3.07 15.33
N ASP A 129 -11.62 -4.14 14.96
CA ASP A 129 -10.18 -4.26 15.24
C ASP A 129 -9.32 -3.37 14.31
N TYR A 130 -9.89 -2.96 13.17
CA TYR A 130 -9.20 -2.25 12.11
C TYR A 130 -9.79 -0.88 11.79
N VAL A 131 -10.97 -0.56 12.36
CA VAL A 131 -11.64 0.74 12.27
C VAL A 131 -12.14 1.08 13.67
N ARG A 132 -11.51 2.05 14.35
CA ARG A 132 -12.10 2.63 15.57
C ARG A 132 -13.21 3.58 15.18
N ALA A 133 -14.34 3.50 15.89
CA ALA A 133 -15.40 4.50 15.84
C ALA A 133 -14.80 5.86 16.24
N SER A 134 -14.99 6.84 15.36
CA SER A 134 -14.68 8.25 15.59
C SER A 134 -15.61 8.87 16.62
#